data_AF-B4G948-F1
#
_entry.id   AF-B4G948-F1
#
_cell.length_a   1.000
_cell.length_b   1.000
_cell.length_c   1.000
_cell.angle_alpha   90.00
_cell.angle_beta   90.00
_cell.angle_gamma   90.00
#
_symmetry.space_group_name_H-M   'P 1'
#
loop_
_entity.id
_entity.type
_entity.pdbx_description
1 polymer ?
#
loop_
_entity_poly.entity_id
_entity_poly.type
_entity_poly.pdbx_seq_one_letter_code
_entity_poly.pdbx_strand_id
1 'polypeptide(L)'
;MDPFLNQPDTDYEDVEEWGEFVEVLPHNLLMPLKTGVLIDFVQEYYTLLDNPENRTRVAHFYKAKESLMTVEGLRLEGASQILETIQNLSFKKIHHIITVVDAQPTIDGGVLICVMGRLKIDDGPPFAFSQVFVLKAVGNSFFVENEIFRLSELKSP
;
A
#
# COMPACT_ATOMS: atom_id res chain seq x y z
N MET A 1 7.94 3.48 30.37
CA MET A 1 8.45 2.66 29.26
C MET A 1 7.50 2.85 28.11
N ASP A 2 8.03 3.09 26.91
CA ASP A 2 7.23 3.18 25.69
C ASP A 2 6.64 1.79 25.39
N PRO A 3 5.31 1.63 25.34
CA PRO A 3 4.68 0.33 25.11
C PRO A 3 4.98 -0.27 23.73
N PHE A 4 5.52 0.52 22.79
CA PHE A 4 5.77 0.11 21.41
C PHE A 4 7.19 -0.47 21.18
N LEU A 5 8.12 -0.29 22.11
CA LEU A 5 9.53 -0.69 21.94
C LEU A 5 9.86 -2.10 22.46
N ASN A 6 8.85 -2.85 22.95
CA ASN A 6 9.05 -4.15 23.61
C ASN A 6 8.43 -5.34 22.86
N GLN A 7 8.12 -5.19 21.57
CA GLN A 7 7.71 -6.35 20.76
C GLN A 7 8.96 -7.09 20.28
N PRO A 8 9.02 -8.43 20.39
CA PRO A 8 10.17 -9.19 19.92
C PRO A 8 10.33 -8.99 18.42
N ASP A 9 11.56 -8.73 17.97
CA ASP A 9 11.94 -8.80 16.56
C ASP A 9 11.64 -10.24 16.09
N THR A 10 10.52 -10.44 15.41
CA THR A 10 10.24 -11.70 14.72
C THR A 10 11.20 -11.79 13.56
N ASP A 11 12.15 -12.72 13.63
CA ASP A 11 13.08 -13.03 12.55
C ASP A 11 12.28 -13.51 11.33
N TYR A 12 12.24 -12.71 10.27
CA TYR A 12 11.48 -12.97 9.04
C TYR A 12 12.36 -13.63 7.96
N GLU A 13 13.22 -14.60 8.34
CA GLU A 13 14.22 -15.16 7.41
C GLU A 13 13.74 -16.35 6.56
N ASP A 14 12.66 -17.05 6.91
CA ASP A 14 12.30 -18.29 6.21
C ASP A 14 11.20 -18.10 5.14
N VAL A 15 11.62 -18.08 3.86
CA VAL A 15 10.79 -17.81 2.67
C VAL A 15 9.93 -19.00 2.20
N GLU A 16 10.00 -20.15 2.86
CA GLU A 16 9.28 -21.38 2.45
C GLU A 16 7.93 -21.62 3.17
N GLU A 17 7.62 -20.90 4.26
CA GLU A 17 6.35 -21.05 5.00
C GLU A 17 5.19 -20.12 4.53
N TRP A 18 5.40 -19.34 3.46
CA TRP A 18 4.49 -18.26 3.04
C TRP A 18 3.22 -18.73 2.32
N GLY A 19 3.02 -20.05 2.18
CA GLY A 19 1.84 -20.63 1.54
C GLY A 19 0.59 -20.72 2.43
N GLU A 20 0.73 -20.60 3.76
CA GLU A 20 -0.38 -20.82 4.70
C GLU A 20 -0.84 -19.55 5.45
N PHE A 21 -0.10 -18.43 5.39
CA PHE A 21 -0.44 -17.18 6.11
C PHE A 21 -1.25 -16.18 5.28
N VAL A 22 -2.34 -16.64 4.65
CA VAL A 22 -3.38 -15.74 4.13
C VAL A 22 -4.39 -15.34 5.22
N GLU A 23 -4.31 -15.90 6.42
CA GLU A 23 -5.24 -15.57 7.49
C GLU A 23 -4.56 -15.08 8.79
N VAL A 24 -5.17 -14.00 9.30
CA VAL A 24 -5.14 -13.47 10.67
C VAL A 24 -4.00 -12.51 11.03
N LEU A 25 -4.18 -11.24 10.66
CA LEU A 25 -3.67 -10.15 11.49
C LEU A 25 -4.28 -10.26 12.90
N PRO A 26 -3.50 -10.18 13.99
CA PRO A 26 -4.03 -10.26 15.34
C PRO A 26 -5.03 -9.13 15.58
N HIS A 27 -6.28 -9.51 15.86
CA HIS A 27 -7.45 -8.65 16.03
C HIS A 27 -7.33 -7.54 17.10
N ASN A 28 -6.24 -7.49 17.87
CA ASN A 28 -6.13 -6.71 19.11
C ASN A 28 -5.17 -5.50 19.04
N LEU A 29 -4.58 -5.19 17.87
CA LEU A 29 -3.85 -3.94 17.65
C LEU A 29 -4.51 -3.03 16.59
N LEU A 30 -5.78 -3.27 16.29
CA LEU A 30 -6.60 -2.41 15.43
C LEU A 30 -7.47 -1.54 16.33
N MET A 31 -7.07 -0.28 16.52
CA MET A 31 -7.95 0.77 17.04
C MET A 31 -9.28 0.81 16.25
N PRO A 32 -10.39 1.33 16.82
CA PRO A 32 -11.74 1.21 16.26
C PRO A 32 -11.94 2.13 15.06
N LEU A 33 -11.33 1.78 13.92
CA LEU A 33 -11.71 2.26 12.60
C LEU A 33 -12.03 1.03 11.74
N LYS A 34 -13.05 0.27 12.18
CA LYS A 34 -13.82 -0.57 11.26
C LYS A 34 -14.64 0.35 10.35
N THR A 35 -14.01 0.85 9.31
CA THR A 35 -14.71 1.21 8.07
C THR A 35 -14.31 0.14 7.08
N GLY A 36 -15.18 -0.85 6.84
CA GLY A 36 -14.89 -1.96 5.90
C GLY A 36 -14.34 -1.47 4.56
N VAL A 37 -14.79 -0.29 4.13
CA VAL A 37 -14.30 0.48 2.98
C VAL A 37 -12.76 0.61 2.91
N LEU A 38 -12.06 0.73 4.05
CA LEU A 38 -10.59 0.86 4.08
C LEU A 38 -9.88 -0.46 3.82
N ILE A 39 -10.36 -1.52 4.45
CA ILE A 39 -9.84 -2.87 4.28
C ILE A 39 -10.09 -3.30 2.84
N ASP A 40 -11.29 -3.04 2.33
CA ASP A 40 -11.68 -3.35 0.96
C ASP A 40 -10.80 -2.59 -0.06
N PHE A 41 -10.57 -1.28 0.15
CA PHE A 41 -9.70 -0.49 -0.73
C PHE A 41 -8.26 -1.02 -0.76
N VAL A 42 -7.64 -1.23 0.41
CA VAL A 42 -6.26 -1.70 0.51
C VAL A 42 -6.13 -3.07 -0.15
N GLN A 43 -7.03 -3.99 0.18
CA GLN A 43 -7.03 -5.34 -0.38
C GLN A 43 -7.21 -5.32 -1.90
N GLU A 44 -8.18 -4.55 -2.42
CA GLU A 44 -8.42 -4.43 -3.86
C GLU A 44 -7.23 -3.80 -4.59
N TYR A 45 -6.65 -2.73 -4.03
CA TYR A 45 -5.51 -2.02 -4.61
C TYR A 45 -4.32 -2.96 -4.83
N TYR A 46 -3.88 -3.66 -3.78
CA TYR A 46 -2.74 -4.58 -3.89
C TYR A 46 -3.07 -5.83 -4.69
N THR A 47 -4.31 -6.34 -4.64
CA THR A 47 -4.75 -7.46 -5.49
C THR A 47 -4.63 -7.11 -6.98
N LEU A 48 -5.04 -5.90 -7.36
CA LEU A 48 -4.91 -5.44 -8.74
C LEU A 48 -3.43 -5.21 -9.09
N LEU A 49 -2.67 -4.53 -8.23
CA LEU A 49 -1.25 -4.19 -8.47
C LEU A 49 -0.37 -5.43 -8.66
N ASP A 50 -0.57 -6.47 -7.84
CA ASP A 50 0.23 -7.70 -7.88
C ASP A 50 -0.07 -8.56 -9.11
N ASN A 51 -1.30 -8.48 -9.63
CA ASN A 51 -1.72 -9.26 -10.79
C ASN A 51 -1.25 -8.59 -12.10
N PRO A 52 -0.32 -9.20 -12.87
CA PRO A 52 0.22 -8.58 -14.10
C PRO A 52 -0.85 -8.27 -15.17
N GLU A 53 -1.94 -9.05 -15.23
CA GLU A 53 -3.02 -8.86 -16.19
C GLU A 53 -3.96 -7.73 -15.79
N ASN A 54 -4.04 -7.42 -14.49
CA ASN A 54 -4.96 -6.44 -13.92
C ASN A 54 -4.27 -5.19 -13.38
N ARG A 55 -2.93 -5.15 -13.31
CA ARG A 55 -2.15 -4.07 -12.70
C ARG A 55 -2.55 -2.68 -13.18
N THR A 56 -2.78 -2.53 -14.47
CA THR A 56 -3.18 -1.24 -15.07
C THR A 56 -4.53 -0.74 -14.58
N ARG A 57 -5.39 -1.61 -14.03
CA ARG A 57 -6.71 -1.26 -13.51
C ARG A 57 -6.65 -0.45 -12.22
N VAL A 58 -5.53 -0.43 -11.50
CA VAL A 58 -5.36 0.48 -10.34
C VAL A 58 -5.56 1.94 -10.75
N ALA A 59 -5.30 2.29 -12.02
CA ALA A 59 -5.57 3.62 -12.56
C ALA A 59 -7.03 4.08 -12.36
N HIS A 60 -7.99 3.16 -12.19
CA HIS A 60 -9.39 3.47 -11.89
C HIS A 60 -9.59 4.20 -10.56
N PHE A 61 -8.70 4.02 -9.59
CA PHE A 61 -8.78 4.70 -8.29
C PHE A 61 -8.42 6.19 -8.38
N TYR A 62 -7.84 6.65 -9.49
CA TYR A 62 -7.33 8.01 -9.64
C TYR A 62 -8.23 8.85 -10.55
N LYS A 63 -8.26 10.15 -10.28
CA LYS A 63 -8.92 11.15 -11.11
C LYS A 63 -7.99 11.69 -12.17
N ALA A 64 -8.58 12.21 -13.24
CA ALA A 64 -7.87 12.66 -14.42
C ALA A 64 -6.87 13.79 -14.15
N LYS A 65 -7.15 14.67 -13.16
CA LYS A 65 -6.31 15.84 -12.87
C LYS A 65 -5.95 16.00 -11.39
N GLU A 66 -6.84 15.58 -10.51
CA GLU A 66 -6.77 15.87 -9.07
C GLU A 66 -5.83 14.92 -8.32
N SER A 67 -5.57 13.75 -8.88
CA SER A 67 -4.72 12.75 -8.25
C SER A 67 -3.24 13.06 -8.40
N LEU A 68 -2.50 12.88 -7.32
CA LEU A 68 -1.05 13.02 -7.28
C LEU A 68 -0.41 11.74 -6.74
N MET A 69 0.59 11.21 -7.43
CA MET A 69 1.40 10.09 -6.97
C MET A 69 2.85 10.54 -6.84
N THR A 70 3.51 10.13 -5.77
CA THR A 70 4.97 10.24 -5.64
C THR A 70 5.55 8.85 -5.40
N VAL A 71 6.28 8.31 -6.37
CA VAL A 71 6.92 6.99 -6.27
C VAL A 71 8.43 7.17 -6.32
N GLU A 72 9.13 6.77 -5.25
CA GLU A 72 10.60 6.90 -5.17
C GLU A 72 11.13 8.33 -5.44
N GLY A 73 10.30 9.36 -5.23
CA GLY A 73 10.64 10.76 -5.45
C GLY A 73 10.23 11.31 -6.81
N LEU A 74 9.77 10.47 -7.74
CA LEU A 74 9.12 10.90 -8.98
C LEU A 74 7.68 11.33 -8.69
N ARG A 75 7.36 12.60 -8.92
CA ARG A 75 6.01 13.14 -8.81
C ARG A 75 5.27 13.01 -10.15
N LEU A 76 4.04 12.50 -10.09
CA LEU A 76 3.13 12.28 -11.22
C LEU A 76 1.80 12.96 -10.93
N GLU A 77 1.16 13.49 -11.97
CA GLU A 77 -0.13 14.18 -11.88
C GLU A 77 -1.15 13.58 -12.84
N GLY A 78 -2.32 13.25 -12.28
CA GLY A 78 -3.45 12.69 -12.99
C GLY A 78 -3.31 11.22 -13.37
N ALA A 79 -4.45 10.56 -13.58
CA ALA A 79 -4.54 9.13 -13.88
C ALA A 79 -3.73 8.71 -15.12
N SER A 80 -3.53 9.61 -16.11
CA SER A 80 -2.78 9.28 -17.33
C SER A 80 -1.30 9.04 -17.07
N GLN A 81 -0.63 9.94 -16.33
CA GLN A 81 0.81 9.81 -16.03
C GLN A 81 1.05 8.64 -15.06
N ILE A 82 0.12 8.45 -14.13
CA ILE A 82 0.13 7.32 -13.19
C ILE A 82 0.04 5.99 -13.95
N LEU A 83 -0.93 5.85 -14.86
CA LEU A 83 -1.10 4.66 -15.70
C LEU A 83 0.14 4.39 -16.56
N GLU A 84 0.68 5.42 -17.23
CA GLU A 84 1.88 5.30 -18.05
C GLU A 84 3.07 4.80 -17.22
N THR A 85 3.25 5.32 -16.00
CA THR A 85 4.33 4.86 -15.10
C THR A 85 4.14 3.39 -14.72
N ILE A 86 2.92 2.99 -14.37
CA ILE A 86 2.60 1.60 -13.99
C ILE A 86 2.80 0.63 -15.18
N GLN A 87 2.46 1.06 -16.40
CA GLN A 87 2.67 0.26 -17.62
C GLN A 87 4.15 0.06 -17.96
N ASN A 88 4.99 1.04 -17.60
CA ASN A 88 6.42 1.05 -17.91
C ASN A 88 7.31 0.47 -16.79
N LEU A 89 6.71 -0.14 -15.77
CA LEU A 89 7.48 -0.84 -14.73
C LEU A 89 8.31 -1.97 -15.36
N SER A 90 9.60 -1.99 -15.07
CA SER A 90 10.56 -2.91 -15.69
C SER A 90 10.45 -4.35 -15.18
N PHE A 91 9.75 -4.57 -14.07
CA PHE A 91 9.57 -5.88 -13.44
C PHE A 91 8.33 -6.61 -13.95
N LYS A 92 8.39 -7.94 -13.95
CA LYS A 92 7.28 -8.79 -14.41
C LYS A 92 6.31 -9.07 -13.28
N LYS A 93 6.85 -9.49 -12.14
CA LYS A 93 6.08 -9.85 -10.94
C LYS A 93 6.43 -8.92 -9.80
N ILE A 94 5.40 -8.54 -9.06
CA ILE A 94 5.52 -7.92 -7.75
C ILE A 94 4.55 -8.63 -6.83
N HIS A 95 4.95 -8.85 -5.59
CA HIS A 95 4.08 -9.40 -4.57
C HIS A 95 4.24 -8.59 -3.29
N HIS A 96 3.14 -8.04 -2.79
CA HIS A 96 3.10 -7.29 -1.54
C HIS A 96 2.55 -8.16 -0.40
N ILE A 97 3.13 -7.95 0.77
CA ILE A 97 2.67 -8.51 2.03
C ILE A 97 2.49 -7.36 2.99
N ILE A 98 1.23 -7.13 3.36
CA ILE A 98 0.84 -6.00 4.19
C ILE A 98 0.97 -6.42 5.66
N THR A 99 1.78 -5.68 6.41
CA THR A 99 2.02 -5.97 7.84
C THR A 99 1.26 -5.01 8.74
N VAL A 100 1.14 -3.74 8.33
CA VAL A 100 0.45 -2.70 9.11
C VAL A 100 -0.41 -1.87 8.18
N VAL A 101 -1.64 -1.60 8.63
CA VAL A 101 -2.53 -0.60 8.03
C VAL A 101 -3.08 0.27 9.15
N ASP A 102 -2.72 1.54 9.12
CA ASP A 102 -3.29 2.58 9.96
C ASP A 102 -4.15 3.51 9.12
N ALA A 103 -5.20 4.06 9.71
CA ALA A 103 -6.03 5.04 9.02
C ALA A 103 -6.58 6.10 9.96
N GLN A 104 -6.89 7.27 9.42
CA GLN A 104 -7.50 8.38 10.14
C GLN A 104 -8.45 9.15 9.22
N PRO A 105 -9.63 9.59 9.70
CA PRO A 105 -10.49 10.46 8.91
C PRO A 105 -9.84 11.83 8.70
N THR A 106 -10.08 12.45 7.55
CA THR A 106 -9.69 13.84 7.27
C THR A 106 -10.86 14.79 7.54
N ILE A 107 -10.56 16.08 7.75
CA ILE A 107 -11.58 17.09 8.13
C ILE A 107 -12.68 17.30 7.09
N ASP A 108 -12.40 16.95 5.84
CA ASP A 108 -13.28 17.09 4.68
C ASP A 108 -14.01 15.78 4.32
N GLY A 109 -14.00 14.80 5.21
CA GLY A 109 -14.72 13.53 5.04
C GLY A 109 -13.98 12.48 4.20
N GLY A 110 -12.71 12.74 3.87
CA GLY A 110 -11.79 11.76 3.31
C GLY A 110 -11.14 10.86 4.36
N VAL A 111 -10.16 10.07 3.94
CA VAL A 111 -9.40 9.15 4.81
C VAL A 111 -7.92 9.17 4.45
N LEU A 112 -7.07 9.41 5.45
CA LEU A 112 -5.64 9.15 5.39
C LEU A 112 -5.39 7.69 5.74
N ILE A 113 -4.59 6.99 4.94
CA ILE A 113 -4.20 5.60 5.14
C ILE A 113 -2.68 5.51 5.09
N CYS A 114 -2.08 4.85 6.06
CA CYS A 114 -0.66 4.48 6.07
C CYS A 114 -0.57 2.96 5.99
N VAL A 115 0.16 2.46 5.01
CA VAL A 115 0.41 1.05 4.79
C VAL A 115 1.91 0.80 4.92
N MET A 116 2.26 -0.20 5.71
CA MET A 116 3.62 -0.74 5.76
C MET A 116 3.59 -2.22 5.44
N GLY A 117 4.68 -2.70 4.88
CA GLY A 117 4.77 -4.10 4.50
C GLY A 117 6.12 -4.46 3.92
N ARG A 118 6.15 -5.64 3.31
CA ARG A 118 7.26 -6.12 2.51
C ARG A 118 6.77 -6.37 1.09
N LEU A 119 7.63 -6.18 0.11
CA LEU A 119 7.35 -6.54 -1.27
C LEU A 119 8.53 -7.30 -1.86
N LYS A 120 8.23 -8.22 -2.77
CA LYS A 120 9.21 -8.93 -3.58
C LYS A 120 9.01 -8.57 -5.04
N ILE A 121 10.09 -8.24 -5.73
CA ILE A 121 10.09 -7.95 -7.16
C ILE A 121 10.77 -9.10 -7.88
N ASP A 122 10.08 -9.73 -8.82
CA ASP A 122 10.51 -10.94 -9.53
C ASP A 122 11.07 -11.99 -8.54
N ASP A 123 12.26 -12.52 -8.80
CA ASP A 123 12.95 -13.48 -7.92
C ASP A 123 13.97 -12.79 -6.99
N GLY A 124 13.90 -11.46 -6.85
CA GLY A 124 14.81 -10.66 -6.03
C GLY A 124 14.56 -10.77 -4.53
N PRO A 125 15.39 -10.11 -3.69
CA PRO A 125 15.18 -10.09 -2.25
C PRO A 125 13.91 -9.28 -1.87
N PRO A 126 13.30 -9.56 -0.71
CA PRO A 126 12.19 -8.76 -0.20
C PRO A 126 12.68 -7.38 0.30
N PHE A 127 11.93 -6.34 -0.02
CA PHE A 127 12.15 -4.97 0.45
C PHE A 127 11.04 -4.57 1.41
N ALA A 128 11.39 -3.89 2.51
CA ALA A 128 10.39 -3.19 3.30
C ALA A 128 9.91 -1.95 2.52
N PHE A 129 8.63 -1.62 2.63
CA PHE A 129 8.07 -0.42 2.00
C PHE A 129 7.10 0.30 2.94
N SER A 130 6.89 1.58 2.65
CA SER A 130 5.81 2.38 3.22
C SER A 130 5.05 3.05 2.09
N GLN A 131 3.73 3.11 2.24
CA GLN A 131 2.85 3.74 1.28
C GLN A 131 1.75 4.49 2.01
N VAL A 132 1.52 5.72 1.60
CA VAL A 132 0.49 6.59 2.19
C VAL A 132 -0.53 6.92 1.11
N PHE A 133 -1.81 6.80 1.43
CA PHE A 133 -2.91 7.22 0.59
C PHE A 133 -3.75 8.29 1.29
N VAL A 134 -4.21 9.28 0.54
CA VAL A 134 -5.32 10.16 0.94
C VAL A 134 -6.48 9.87 0.00
N LEU A 135 -7.55 9.29 0.55
CA LEU A 135 -8.80 9.06 -0.15
C LEU A 135 -9.70 10.28 0.03
N LYS A 136 -10.15 10.86 -1.08
CA LYS A 136 -11.08 11.99 -1.09
C LYS A 136 -12.49 11.52 -1.40
N ALA A 137 -13.44 11.93 -0.56
CA ALA A 137 -14.86 11.65 -0.78
C ALA A 137 -15.42 12.48 -1.94
N VAL A 138 -16.15 11.83 -2.85
CA VAL A 138 -16.92 12.45 -3.94
C VAL A 138 -18.28 11.78 -4.01
N GLY A 139 -19.31 12.47 -3.50
CA GLY A 139 -20.65 11.90 -3.36
C GLY A 139 -20.62 10.68 -2.44
N ASN A 140 -21.01 9.52 -2.97
CA ASN A 140 -21.02 8.25 -2.23
C ASN A 140 -19.81 7.36 -2.55
N SER A 141 -18.74 7.93 -3.10
CA SER A 141 -17.55 7.21 -3.55
C SER A 141 -16.26 7.89 -3.09
N PHE A 142 -15.14 7.21 -3.22
CA PHE A 142 -13.81 7.74 -2.95
C PHE A 142 -12.91 7.65 -4.19
N PHE A 143 -11.89 8.48 -4.25
CA PHE A 143 -10.77 8.34 -5.16
C PHE A 143 -9.46 8.66 -4.42
N VAL A 144 -8.33 8.18 -4.94
CA VAL A 144 -7.00 8.50 -4.40
C VAL A 144 -6.60 9.90 -4.84
N GLU A 145 -6.66 10.87 -3.92
CA GLU A 145 -6.21 12.25 -4.15
C GLU A 145 -4.69 12.34 -4.05
N ASN A 146 -4.10 11.70 -3.04
CA ASN A 146 -2.66 11.65 -2.89
C ASN A 146 -2.17 10.24 -2.61
N GLU A 147 -1.02 9.92 -3.19
CA GLU A 147 -0.27 8.72 -2.89
C GLU A 147 1.22 9.03 -2.79
N ILE A 148 1.87 8.44 -1.80
CA ILE A 148 3.32 8.46 -1.66
C ILE A 148 3.79 7.04 -1.39
N PHE A 149 4.69 6.53 -2.22
CA PHE A 149 5.32 5.23 -2.08
C PHE A 149 6.83 5.39 -1.89
N ARG A 150 7.38 4.66 -0.92
CA ARG A 150 8.83 4.57 -0.66
C ARG A 150 9.25 3.16 -0.30
N LEU A 151 10.34 2.70 -0.91
CA LEU A 151 11.14 1.61 -0.36
C LEU A 151 11.85 2.09 0.91
N SER A 152 11.77 1.30 1.97
CA SER A 152 12.53 1.52 3.18
C SER A 152 13.89 0.86 3.01
N GLU A 153 14.82 1.58 2.38
CA GLU A 153 16.23 1.17 2.38
C GLU A 153 16.81 1.40 3.78
N LEU A 154 16.97 0.33 4.57
CA LEU A 154 18.00 0.35 5.59
C LEU A 154 19.34 0.26 4.84
N LYS A 155 19.99 1.40 4.59
CA LYS A 155 21.42 1.36 4.29
C LYS A 155 22.08 0.79 5.55
N SER A 156 22.47 -0.47 5.51
CA SER A 156 23.36 -1.03 6.51
C SER A 156 24.56 -0.07 6.63
N PRO A 157 24.84 0.46 7.84
CA PRO A 157 25.95 1.39 8.05
C PRO A 157 27.30 0.79 7.65
#